data_AF-A0A369ATF5-F1
#
_entry.id   AF-A0A369ATF5-F1
#
_cell.length_a   1.000
_cell.length_b   1.000
_cell.length_c   1.000
_cell.angle_alpha   90.00
_cell.angle_beta   90.00
_cell.angle_gamma   90.00
#
_symmetry.space_group_name_H-M   'P 1'
#
loop_
_entity.id
_entity.type
_entity.pdbx_description
1 polymer ?
#
loop_
_entity_poly.entity_id
_entity_poly.type
_entity_poly.pdbx_seq_one_letter_code
_entity_poly.pdbx_strand_id
1 'polypeptide(L)'
;MKKNFLLLLYLSVFTLTISGCQQSLMKADDPADAKKVDNTVEIVIGYGTNSYAAVINSPEEIEQLEDLFNEAELDKCDIDIHQPYLSISFRSSDASTLFLIDDNDVIKLADGTCKKSKQISFKNLYSVFDEYASQKK
;
A
#
# COMPACT_ATOMS: atom_id res chain seq x y z
N MET A 1 -4.33 -43.41 -38.43
CA MET A 1 -5.19 -42.25 -38.78
C MET A 1 -6.22 -42.03 -37.69
N LYS A 2 -6.13 -40.92 -36.96
CA LYS A 2 -7.22 -39.98 -36.68
C LYS A 2 -6.66 -38.87 -35.79
N LYS A 3 -6.73 -37.64 -36.32
CA LYS A 3 -6.59 -36.40 -35.56
C LYS A 3 -7.68 -36.39 -34.49
N ASN A 4 -7.39 -35.84 -33.32
CA ASN A 4 -8.29 -34.89 -32.67
C ASN A 4 -7.50 -34.11 -31.60
N PHE A 5 -7.25 -32.87 -31.96
CA PHE A 5 -6.89 -31.76 -31.10
C PHE A 5 -8.14 -31.45 -30.26
N LEU A 6 -8.04 -31.47 -28.94
CA LEU A 6 -9.05 -30.82 -28.09
C LEU A 6 -8.34 -30.15 -26.91
N LEU A 7 -8.17 -28.84 -27.08
CA LEU A 7 -7.77 -27.89 -26.06
C LEU A 7 -9.02 -27.60 -25.22
N LEU A 8 -9.00 -27.91 -23.92
CA LEU A 8 -10.02 -27.46 -22.98
C LEU A 8 -9.35 -26.71 -21.84
N LEU A 9 -9.38 -25.38 -21.97
CA LEU A 9 -9.26 -24.42 -20.88
C LEU A 9 -10.35 -24.72 -19.85
N TYR A 10 -9.95 -25.12 -18.64
CA TYR A 10 -10.80 -24.98 -17.46
C TYR A 10 -10.08 -24.12 -16.44
N LEU A 11 -10.55 -22.89 -16.39
CA LEU A 11 -10.25 -21.84 -15.42
C LEU A 11 -10.81 -22.29 -14.06
N SER A 12 -9.97 -22.82 -13.17
CA SER A 12 -10.38 -23.08 -11.79
C SER A 12 -10.25 -21.80 -10.97
N VAL A 13 -11.38 -21.13 -10.78
CA VAL A 13 -11.56 -20.01 -9.84
C VAL A 13 -11.30 -20.54 -8.42
N PHE A 14 -10.22 -20.07 -7.79
CA PHE A 14 -10.02 -20.25 -6.35
C PHE A 14 -11.00 -19.35 -5.60
N THR A 15 -12.14 -19.89 -5.20
CA THR A 15 -12.98 -19.29 -4.17
C THR A 15 -12.40 -19.65 -2.80
N LEU A 16 -11.67 -18.72 -2.18
CA LEU A 16 -11.34 -18.82 -0.75
C LEU A 16 -12.53 -18.32 0.06
N THR A 17 -13.31 -19.27 0.57
CA THR A 17 -14.24 -19.06 1.68
C THR A 17 -13.44 -18.91 2.97
N ILE A 18 -13.43 -17.73 3.57
CA ILE A 18 -13.02 -17.54 4.96
C ILE A 18 -14.29 -17.33 5.77
N SER A 19 -14.72 -18.38 6.47
CA SER A 19 -15.67 -18.29 7.58
C SER A 19 -14.91 -18.47 8.89
N GLY A 20 -15.17 -17.62 9.87
CA GLY A 20 -14.94 -17.93 11.28
C GLY A 20 -14.05 -16.97 12.02
N CYS A 21 -14.68 -16.00 12.68
CA CYS A 21 -14.10 -15.06 13.63
C CYS A 21 -13.43 -15.74 14.83
N GLN A 22 -12.35 -15.14 15.33
CA GLN A 22 -12.16 -15.00 16.77
C GLN A 22 -12.02 -13.51 17.09
N GLN A 23 -12.97 -13.01 17.88
CA GLN A 23 -13.00 -11.67 18.44
C GLN A 23 -11.76 -11.40 19.29
N SER A 24 -11.08 -10.30 19.00
CA SER A 24 -10.64 -9.40 20.07
C SER A 24 -11.46 -8.14 19.95
N LEU A 25 -12.32 -7.91 20.94
CA LEU A 25 -13.06 -6.68 21.16
C LEU A 25 -12.06 -5.56 21.45
N MET A 26 -11.89 -4.61 20.53
CA MET A 26 -11.64 -3.22 20.91
C MET A 26 -12.75 -2.38 20.29
N LYS A 27 -13.67 -1.94 21.14
CA LYS A 27 -14.53 -0.80 20.87
C LYS A 27 -13.65 0.46 20.92
N ALA A 28 -13.62 1.23 19.85
CA ALA A 28 -13.59 2.67 19.90
C ALA A 28 -14.15 3.19 18.58
N ASP A 29 -15.28 3.88 18.68
CA ASP A 29 -15.88 4.66 17.61
C ASP A 29 -14.95 5.85 17.28
N ASP A 30 -13.93 5.63 16.45
CA ASP A 30 -13.28 6.66 15.63
C ASP A 30 -12.46 5.99 14.51
N PRO A 31 -12.66 6.29 13.21
CA PRO A 31 -11.89 5.70 12.10
C PRO A 31 -10.46 6.26 11.96
N ALA A 32 -9.90 6.90 12.99
CA ALA A 32 -8.47 7.10 13.16
C ALA A 32 -8.02 5.96 14.11
N ASP A 33 -7.34 4.93 13.66
CA ASP A 33 -5.93 5.04 13.34
C ASP A 33 -5.57 4.00 12.29
N ALA A 34 -4.95 4.45 11.19
CA ALA A 34 -4.04 3.55 10.48
C ALA A 34 -3.06 3.02 11.54
N LYS A 35 -2.88 1.70 11.63
CA LYS A 35 -1.91 1.13 12.60
C LYS A 35 -0.60 1.90 12.48
N LYS A 36 -0.10 2.36 13.63
CA LYS A 36 1.19 3.06 13.71
C LYS A 36 2.24 2.23 12.95
N VAL A 37 2.99 2.89 12.09
CA VAL A 37 4.12 2.31 11.37
C VAL A 37 5.34 2.43 12.28
N ASP A 38 5.89 1.32 12.71
CA ASP A 38 7.09 1.31 13.56
C ASP A 38 8.00 0.13 13.24
N ASN A 39 9.25 0.23 13.72
CA ASN A 39 10.26 -0.81 13.58
C ASN A 39 10.47 -1.25 12.12
N THR A 40 10.28 -0.33 11.18
CA THR A 40 10.49 -0.60 9.76
C THR A 40 11.97 -0.85 9.51
N VAL A 41 12.25 -1.93 8.79
CA VAL A 41 13.61 -2.29 8.36
C VAL A 41 13.84 -2.01 6.87
N GLU A 42 12.76 -1.92 6.10
CA GLU A 42 12.78 -1.68 4.66
C GLU A 42 11.48 -0.97 4.25
N ILE A 43 11.59 0.05 3.41
CA ILE A 43 10.45 0.64 2.70
C ILE A 43 10.57 0.34 1.21
N VAL A 44 9.50 -0.17 0.62
CA VAL A 44 9.37 -0.37 -0.82
C VAL A 44 8.36 0.61 -1.39
N ILE A 45 8.82 1.49 -2.27
CA ILE A 45 7.98 2.45 -2.99
C ILE A 45 7.85 2.00 -4.44
N GLY A 46 6.64 1.67 -4.88
CA GLY A 46 6.33 1.20 -6.23
C GLY A 46 5.48 2.20 -7.02
N TYR A 47 5.76 2.34 -8.32
CA TYR A 47 4.94 3.11 -9.24
C TYR A 47 4.12 2.18 -10.14
N GLY A 48 2.80 2.23 -9.97
CA GLY A 48 1.87 1.22 -10.49
C GLY A 48 1.81 1.15 -12.01
N THR A 49 2.04 2.27 -12.72
CA THR A 49 1.90 2.32 -14.19
C THR A 49 3.08 1.71 -14.94
N ASN A 50 4.28 1.63 -14.34
CA ASN A 50 5.47 1.05 -14.97
C ASN A 50 6.08 -0.12 -14.20
N SER A 51 5.45 -0.54 -13.09
CA SER A 51 5.91 -1.65 -12.25
C SER A 51 7.35 -1.50 -11.75
N TYR A 52 7.84 -0.28 -11.61
CA TYR A 52 9.14 0.00 -11.02
C TYR A 52 9.02 0.16 -9.51
N ALA A 53 10.05 -0.25 -8.77
CA ALA A 53 10.12 -0.09 -7.33
C ALA A 53 11.49 0.44 -6.88
N ALA A 54 11.46 1.35 -5.92
CA ALA A 54 12.61 1.79 -5.14
C ALA A 54 12.59 1.09 -3.77
N VAL A 55 13.78 0.76 -3.27
CA VAL A 55 13.96 0.13 -1.96
C VAL A 55 14.82 1.06 -1.09
N ILE A 56 14.26 1.44 0.06
CA ILE A 56 14.88 2.33 1.05
C ILE A 56 15.20 1.50 2.29
N ASN A 57 16.49 1.44 2.63
CA ASN A 57 17.02 0.70 3.79
C ASN A 57 17.85 1.61 4.72
N SER A 58 17.82 2.91 4.48
CA SER A 58 18.52 3.91 5.25
C SER A 58 17.71 4.24 6.51
N PRO A 59 18.27 4.08 7.72
CA PRO A 59 17.52 4.30 8.95
C PRO A 59 16.94 5.72 9.08
N GLU A 60 17.70 6.74 8.66
CA GLU A 60 17.26 8.15 8.73
C GLU A 60 16.06 8.42 7.81
N GLU A 61 16.08 7.88 6.59
CA GLU A 61 15.00 8.07 5.63
C GLU A 61 13.78 7.21 5.96
N ILE A 62 14.00 6.05 6.59
CA ILE A 62 12.93 5.25 7.18
C ILE A 62 12.23 6.05 8.28
N GLU A 63 12.98 6.59 9.25
CA GLU A 63 12.43 7.39 10.35
C GLU A 63 11.61 8.58 9.83
N GLN A 64 12.13 9.32 8.85
CA GLN A 64 11.40 10.45 8.23
C GLN A 64 10.07 10.03 7.60
N LEU A 65 10.03 8.86 6.94
CA LEU A 65 8.80 8.35 6.32
C LEU A 65 7.84 7.75 7.35
N GLU A 66 8.33 7.09 8.40
CA GLU A 66 7.51 6.63 9.51
C GLU A 66 6.85 7.82 10.22
N ASP A 67 7.61 8.85 10.57
CA ASP A 67 7.12 10.06 11.23
C ASP A 67 6.05 10.76 10.37
N LEU A 68 6.31 10.92 9.07
CA LEU A 68 5.34 11.51 8.15
C LEU A 68 3.99 10.77 8.18
N PHE A 69 3.99 9.43 8.14
CA PHE A 69 2.75 8.66 8.10
C PHE A 69 2.06 8.57 9.47
N ASN A 70 2.82 8.56 10.56
CA ASN A 70 2.29 8.47 11.91
C ASN A 70 1.75 9.80 12.44
N GLU A 71 2.31 10.93 12.00
CA GLU A 71 1.92 12.27 12.44
C GLU A 71 0.98 12.99 11.47
N ALA A 72 0.72 12.41 10.30
CA ALA A 72 -0.19 13.00 9.34
C ALA A 72 -1.64 13.01 9.84
N GLU A 73 -2.29 14.16 9.69
CA GLU A 73 -3.73 14.26 9.85
C GLU A 73 -4.42 13.65 8.62
N LEU A 74 -5.30 12.67 8.86
CA LEU A 74 -6.00 11.90 7.84
C LEU A 74 -7.50 12.15 7.90
N ASP A 75 -8.00 12.94 6.95
CA ASP A 75 -9.42 13.18 6.79
C ASP A 75 -10.11 11.95 6.19
N LYS A 76 -11.34 11.68 6.62
CA LYS A 76 -12.18 10.68 5.95
C LYS A 76 -12.46 11.13 4.51
N CYS A 77 -12.30 10.21 3.56
CA CYS A 77 -12.62 10.47 2.16
C CYS A 77 -13.70 9.49 1.68
N ASP A 78 -14.76 10.01 1.07
CA ASP A 78 -15.81 9.19 0.44
C ASP A 78 -15.50 8.85 -1.03
N ILE A 79 -14.32 9.26 -1.52
CA ILE A 79 -13.85 8.97 -2.87
C ILE A 79 -13.07 7.65 -2.83
N ASP A 80 -13.52 6.68 -3.60
CA ASP A 80 -12.78 5.44 -3.82
C ASP A 80 -11.64 5.64 -4.82
N ILE A 81 -10.49 5.05 -4.54
CA ILE A 81 -9.39 4.98 -5.50
C ILE A 81 -9.75 4.00 -6.61
N HIS A 82 -9.75 4.47 -7.85
CA HIS A 82 -9.93 3.63 -9.04
C HIS A 82 -8.61 3.15 -9.63
N GLN A 83 -7.52 3.92 -9.46
CA GLN A 83 -6.18 3.54 -9.90
C GLN A 83 -5.13 4.10 -8.93
N PRO A 84 -4.45 3.25 -8.15
CA PRO A 84 -3.33 3.71 -7.34
C PRO A 84 -2.14 4.01 -8.26
N TYR A 85 -1.57 5.19 -8.13
CA TYR A 85 -0.37 5.56 -8.87
C TYR A 85 0.89 5.16 -8.11
N LEU A 86 0.88 5.31 -6.79
CA LEU A 86 1.99 4.95 -5.91
C LEU A 86 1.54 3.91 -4.88
N SER A 87 2.42 2.94 -4.60
CA SER A 87 2.28 2.01 -3.49
C SER A 87 3.47 2.15 -2.56
N ILE A 88 3.24 2.31 -1.27
CA ILE A 88 4.31 2.37 -0.26
C ILE A 88 4.09 1.24 0.75
N SER A 89 5.07 0.35 0.86
CA SER A 89 5.06 -0.74 1.83
C SER A 89 6.17 -0.53 2.85
N PHE A 90 5.77 -0.39 4.11
CA PHE A 90 6.66 -0.40 5.27
C PHE A 90 6.76 -1.84 5.78
N ARG A 91 7.96 -2.40 5.85
CA ARG A 91 8.19 -3.79 6.25
C ARG A 91 8.98 -3.83 7.54
N SER A 92 8.44 -4.52 8.54
CA SER A 92 9.17 -4.94 9.73
C SER A 92 9.65 -6.39 9.55
N SER A 93 10.28 -6.96 10.58
CA SER A 93 10.71 -8.36 10.56
C SER A 93 9.57 -9.38 10.49
N ASP A 94 8.37 -8.99 10.92
CA ASP A 94 7.24 -9.88 11.22
C ASP A 94 5.92 -9.41 10.56
N ALA A 95 5.85 -8.18 10.08
CA ALA A 95 4.66 -7.58 9.52
C ALA A 95 4.98 -6.63 8.36
N SER A 96 3.93 -6.20 7.67
CA SER A 96 4.01 -5.14 6.67
C SER A 96 2.75 -4.29 6.65
N THR A 97 2.93 -2.99 6.51
CA THR A 97 1.84 -2.02 6.28
C THR A 97 1.93 -1.50 4.85
N LEU A 98 0.80 -1.44 4.15
CA LEU A 98 0.70 -0.99 2.76
C LEU A 98 -0.24 0.21 2.64
N PHE A 99 0.24 1.24 1.96
CA PHE A 99 -0.53 2.41 1.56
C PHE A 99 -0.57 2.50 0.03
N LEU A 100 -1.77 2.72 -0.51
CA LEU A 100 -1.99 2.95 -1.93
C LEU A 100 -2.43 4.39 -2.13
N ILE A 101 -1.76 5.15 -2.99
CA ILE A 101 -1.94 6.60 -3.10
C ILE A 101 -2.24 6.95 -4.55
N ASP A 102 -3.28 7.76 -4.77
CA ASP A 102 -3.66 8.27 -6.08
C ASP A 102 -3.16 9.71 -6.33
N ASP A 103 -3.37 10.21 -7.55
CA ASP A 103 -2.94 11.55 -7.99
C ASP A 103 -3.73 12.71 -7.36
N ASN A 104 -4.78 12.39 -6.59
CA ASN A 104 -5.60 13.34 -5.85
C ASN A 104 -5.32 13.29 -4.34
N ASP A 105 -4.21 12.67 -3.94
CA ASP A 105 -3.77 12.51 -2.55
C ASP A 105 -4.74 11.69 -1.69
N VAL A 106 -5.54 10.83 -2.32
CA VAL A 106 -6.37 9.85 -1.63
C VAL A 106 -5.49 8.63 -1.33
N ILE A 107 -5.58 8.15 -0.09
CA ILE A 107 -4.81 7.05 0.46
C ILE A 107 -5.78 5.93 0.82
N LYS A 108 -5.60 4.76 0.20
CA LYS A 108 -6.33 3.54 0.56
C LYS A 108 -5.48 2.68 1.46
N LEU A 109 -6.01 2.36 2.63
CA LEU A 109 -5.40 1.50 3.63
C LEU A 109 -5.69 0.02 3.35
N ALA A 110 -4.97 -0.86 4.05
CA ALA A 110 -5.11 -2.32 3.88
C ALA A 110 -6.50 -2.86 4.25
N ASP A 111 -7.22 -2.19 5.15
CA ASP A 111 -8.61 -2.52 5.51
C ASP A 111 -9.65 -2.04 4.47
N GLY A 112 -9.19 -1.36 3.42
CA GLY A 112 -10.00 -0.85 2.32
C GLY A 112 -10.53 0.57 2.55
N THR A 113 -10.28 1.18 3.71
CA THR A 113 -10.72 2.55 3.99
C THR A 113 -9.92 3.56 3.16
N CYS A 114 -10.61 4.62 2.74
CA CYS A 114 -10.04 5.74 1.99
C CYS A 114 -9.91 6.97 2.89
N LYS A 115 -8.72 7.55 2.90
CA LYS A 115 -8.35 8.74 3.66
C LYS A 115 -7.76 9.77 2.71
N LYS A 116 -7.77 11.04 3.10
CA LYS A 116 -7.10 12.10 2.37
C LYS A 116 -6.16 12.84 3.32
N SER A 117 -4.97 13.16 2.82
CA SER A 117 -4.01 13.98 3.57
C SER A 117 -3.44 15.04 2.64
N LYS A 118 -3.20 16.24 3.20
CA LYS A 118 -2.40 17.26 2.50
C LYS A 118 -0.91 17.09 2.74
N GLN A 119 -0.52 16.40 3.81
CA GLN A 119 0.88 16.15 4.16
C GLN A 119 1.43 15.00 3.32
N ILE A 120 0.66 13.93 3.16
CA ILE A 120 0.99 12.78 2.33
C ILE A 120 0.40 12.99 0.94
N SER A 121 1.16 13.64 0.05
CA SER A 121 0.74 13.87 -1.34
C SER A 121 1.49 12.98 -2.32
N PHE A 122 0.81 12.57 -3.39
CA PHE A 122 1.42 11.79 -4.48
C PHE A 122 2.61 12.52 -5.06
N LYS A 123 2.49 13.83 -5.31
CA LYS A 123 3.57 14.62 -5.92
C LYS A 123 4.85 14.63 -5.08
N ASN A 124 4.73 14.78 -3.76
CA ASN A 124 5.89 14.81 -2.88
C ASN A 124 6.56 13.44 -2.83
N LEU A 125 5.78 12.38 -2.63
CA LEU A 125 6.30 11.01 -2.55
C LEU A 125 6.84 10.51 -3.89
N TYR A 126 6.23 10.92 -5.00
CA TYR A 126 6.75 10.66 -6.33
C TYR A 126 8.12 11.31 -6.55
N SER A 127 8.36 12.51 -6.01
CA SER A 127 9.68 13.15 -6.07
C SER A 127 10.74 12.31 -5.36
N VAL A 128 10.42 11.77 -4.17
CA VAL A 128 11.33 10.86 -3.43
C VAL A 128 11.61 9.62 -4.28
N PHE A 129 10.56 9.00 -4.82
CA PHE A 129 10.71 7.85 -5.71
C PHE A 129 11.59 8.14 -6.94
N ASP A 130 11.37 9.26 -7.62
CA ASP A 130 12.09 9.62 -8.86
C ASP A 130 13.57 9.88 -8.58
N GLU A 131 13.89 10.53 -7.47
CA GLU A 131 15.28 10.72 -7.00
C GLU A 131 15.96 9.37 -6.77
N TYR A 132 15.30 8.49 -6.02
CA TYR A 132 15.79 7.13 -5.75
C TYR A 132 15.97 6.29 -7.00
N ALA A 133 15.01 6.36 -7.92
CA ALA A 133 15.03 5.65 -9.18
C ALA A 133 16.13 6.17 -10.12
N SER A 134 16.52 7.44 -9.98
CA SER A 134 17.52 8.09 -10.84
C SER A 134 18.94 7.94 -10.32
N GLN A 135 19.16 7.95 -9.00
CA GLN A 135 20.50 7.82 -8.41
C GLN A 135 21.09 6.41 -8.51
N LYS A 136 20.26 5.38 -8.75
CA LYS A 136 20.68 3.97 -8.85
C LYS A 136 20.65 3.39 -10.27
N LYS A 137 20.56 4.24 -11.29
CA LYS A 137 20.80 3.89 -12.70
C LYS A 137 22.27 4.06 -13.06
#